data_AF-A0A3E3J5E8-F1
#
_entry.id   AF-A0A3E3J5E8-F1
#
_cell.length_a   1.000
_cell.length_b   1.000
_cell.length_c   1.000
_cell.angle_alpha   90.00
_cell.angle_beta   90.00
_cell.angle_gamma   90.00
#
_symmetry.space_group_name_H-M   'P 1'
#
loop_
_entity.id
_entity.type
_entity.pdbx_description
1 polymer ?
#
loop_
_entity_poly.entity_id
_entity_poly.type
_entity_poly.pdbx_seq_one_letter_code
_entity_poly.pdbx_strand_id
1 'polypeptide(L)'
;MNEKYVFIDRWCYTMPDTVPDEDGIIVLISKKSFGPLEVYECGLDNNHNPYERYEWLENDLYEDEKYCKNISEEELLKQIFGIISIFKSNGLSDWINFYMEILGRLAPGLPG
;
A
#
# COMPACT_ATOMS: atom_id res chain seq x y z
N MET A 1 -0.25 -21.54 2.62
CA MET A 1 -0.12 -20.35 3.50
C MET A 1 0.49 -19.28 2.62
N ASN A 2 -0.26 -18.24 2.28
CA ASN A 2 0.33 -17.11 1.56
C ASN A 2 1.27 -16.40 2.53
N GLU A 3 2.51 -16.18 2.13
CA GLU A 3 3.45 -15.38 2.90
C GLU A 3 2.82 -13.99 3.09
N LYS A 4 2.66 -13.58 4.35
CA LYS A 4 2.03 -12.29 4.68
C LYS A 4 2.93 -11.10 4.35
N TYR A 5 4.20 -11.35 4.05
CA TYR A 5 5.18 -10.34 3.70
C TYR A 5 6.12 -10.86 2.62
N VAL A 6 6.68 -9.94 1.83
CA VAL A 6 7.72 -10.22 0.83
C VAL A 6 8.76 -9.12 0.83
N PHE A 7 10.03 -9.49 0.70
CA PHE A 7 11.13 -8.55 0.56
C PHE A 7 11.49 -8.35 -0.91
N ILE A 8 11.50 -7.10 -1.37
CA ILE A 8 11.97 -6.71 -2.70
C ILE A 8 12.90 -5.52 -2.50
N ASP A 9 14.15 -5.68 -2.90
CA ASP A 9 15.24 -4.75 -2.60
C ASP A 9 15.29 -4.40 -1.11
N ARG A 10 15.17 -3.11 -0.75
CA ARG A 10 15.18 -2.64 0.64
C ARG A 10 13.81 -2.69 1.32
N TRP A 11 12.76 -3.01 0.58
CA TRP A 11 11.38 -2.89 1.04
C TRP A 11 10.79 -4.24 1.45
N CYS A 12 10.19 -4.26 2.63
CA CYS A 12 9.32 -5.33 3.11
C CYS A 12 7.86 -4.92 2.84
N TYR A 13 7.23 -5.57 1.87
CA TYR A 13 5.82 -5.38 1.55
C TYR A 13 4.97 -6.32 2.41
N THR A 14 3.83 -5.85 2.89
CA THR A 14 2.84 -6.68 3.58
C THR A 14 1.64 -6.90 2.68
N MET A 15 1.10 -8.12 2.67
CA MET A 15 -0.11 -8.42 1.90
C MET A 15 -1.25 -7.57 2.46
N PRO A 16 -2.04 -6.89 1.60
CA PRO A 16 -3.11 -6.03 2.09
C PRO A 16 -4.17 -6.82 2.85
N ASP A 17 -4.79 -6.16 3.82
CA ASP A 17 -6.04 -6.61 4.41
C ASP A 17 -7.16 -5.65 3.97
N THR A 18 -8.27 -6.19 3.50
CA THR A 18 -9.43 -5.40 3.10
C THR A 18 -10.40 -5.17 4.25
N VAL A 19 -10.13 -5.76 5.42
CA VAL A 19 -10.87 -5.50 6.65
C VAL A 19 -10.36 -4.18 7.24
N PRO A 20 -11.27 -3.22 7.52
CA PRO A 20 -10.88 -1.99 8.19
C PRO A 20 -10.37 -2.25 9.62
N ASP A 21 -9.44 -1.42 10.08
CA ASP A 21 -8.97 -1.44 11.46
C ASP A 21 -10.01 -0.86 12.44
N GLU A 22 -9.62 -0.72 13.72
CA GLU A 22 -10.49 -0.19 14.78
C GLU A 22 -10.98 1.24 14.50
N ASP A 23 -10.23 2.01 13.72
CA ASP A 23 -10.55 3.38 13.33
C ASP A 23 -11.33 3.46 12.00
N GLY A 24 -11.57 2.32 11.35
CA GLY A 24 -12.26 2.25 10.06
C GLY A 24 -11.33 2.42 8.85
N ILE A 25 -10.01 2.41 9.04
CA ILE A 25 -9.01 2.63 7.98
C ILE A 25 -8.70 1.29 7.30
N ILE A 26 -8.62 1.29 5.97
CA ILE A 26 -8.23 0.13 5.17
C ILE A 26 -6.87 0.39 4.54
N VAL A 27 -5.85 -0.38 4.93
CA VAL A 27 -4.50 -0.27 4.37
C VAL A 27 -4.35 -1.22 3.17
N LEU A 28 -4.26 -0.65 1.97
CA LEU A 28 -4.18 -1.40 0.72
C LEU A 28 -2.73 -1.65 0.26
N ILE A 29 -1.80 -0.78 0.64
CA ILE A 29 -0.38 -0.93 0.38
C ILE A 29 0.34 -0.60 1.68
N SER A 30 1.20 -1.48 2.16
CA SER A 30 2.13 -1.21 3.25
C SER A 30 3.52 -1.73 2.87
N LYS A 31 4.50 -0.82 2.84
CA LYS A 31 5.90 -1.15 2.64
C LYS A 31 6.76 -0.49 3.70
N LYS A 32 7.73 -1.24 4.22
CA LYS A 32 8.63 -0.80 5.29
C LYS A 32 10.06 -1.03 4.86
N SER A 33 10.95 -0.08 5.12
CA SER A 33 12.39 -0.26 4.95
C SER A 33 13.05 -0.15 6.32
N PHE A 34 14.08 -0.97 6.55
CA PHE A 34 14.85 -0.99 7.81
C PHE A 34 16.21 -0.28 7.69
N GLY A 35 16.48 0.38 6.55
CA GLY A 35 17.72 1.12 6.35
C GLY A 35 17.57 2.13 5.22
N PRO A 36 17.13 3.37 5.49
CA PRO A 36 16.66 3.95 6.78
C PRO A 36 15.25 3.46 7.22
N LEU A 37 14.84 3.70 8.48
CA LEU A 37 13.61 3.14 9.05
C LEU A 37 12.36 3.95 8.66
N GLU A 38 11.76 3.57 7.53
CA GLU A 38 10.63 4.26 6.90
C GLU A 38 9.44 3.34 6.67
N VAL A 39 8.24 3.91 6.78
CA VAL A 39 6.95 3.26 6.51
C VAL A 39 6.21 4.10 5.48
N TYR A 40 5.74 3.45 4.41
CA TYR A 40 4.82 4.03 3.45
C TYR A 40 3.55 3.20 3.40
N GLU A 41 2.42 3.88 3.55
CA GLU A 41 1.10 3.26 3.49
C GLU A 41 0.15 4.05 2.61
N CYS A 42 -0.73 3.33 1.92
CA CYS A 42 -1.74 3.91 1.05
C CYS A 42 -3.01 3.06 1.14
N GLY A 43 -4.17 3.71 1.11
CA GLY A 43 -5.42 3.01 1.39
C GLY A 43 -6.64 3.92 1.39
N LEU A 44 -7.66 3.53 2.16
CA LEU A 44 -8.88 4.28 2.38
C LEU A 44 -8.99 4.69 3.85
N ASP A 45 -9.31 5.96 4.10
CA ASP A 45 -9.56 6.46 5.44
C ASP A 45 -10.95 6.04 5.95
N ASN A 46 -11.28 6.43 7.18
CA ASN A 46 -12.56 6.12 7.81
C ASN A 46 -13.80 6.67 7.07
N ASN A 47 -13.63 7.67 6.22
CA ASN A 47 -14.65 8.24 5.36
C ASN A 47 -14.65 7.61 3.96
N HIS A 48 -13.87 6.55 3.75
CA HIS A 48 -13.63 5.90 2.47
C HIS A 48 -12.98 6.80 1.42
N ASN A 49 -12.27 7.86 1.84
CA ASN A 49 -11.48 8.66 0.94
C ASN A 49 -10.08 8.06 0.78
N PRO A 50 -9.51 8.04 -0.43
CA PRO A 50 -8.13 7.62 -0.61
C PRO A 50 -7.14 8.49 0.16
N TYR A 51 -6.12 7.85 0.74
CA TYR A 51 -5.04 8.54 1.42
C TYR A 51 -3.68 7.90 1.12
N GLU A 52 -2.62 8.68 1.34
CA GLU A 52 -1.28 8.15 1.51
C GLU A 52 -0.62 8.75 2.76
N ARG A 53 0.20 7.92 3.37
CA ARG A 53 0.94 8.22 4.60
C ARG A 53 2.38 7.79 4.44
N TYR A 54 3.27 8.64 4.90
CA TYR A 54 4.69 8.35 4.98
C TYR A 54 5.23 8.77 6.35
N GLU A 55 5.97 7.87 6.98
CA GLU A 55 6.53 8.07 8.31
C GLU A 55 7.98 7.59 8.39
N TRP A 56 8.84 8.46 8.91
CA TRP A 56 10.14 8.09 9.46
C TRP A 56 10.00 7.67 10.92
N LEU A 57 10.38 6.44 11.27
CA LEU A 57 10.33 6.02 12.67
C LEU A 57 11.53 6.54 13.48
N GLU A 58 12.63 6.88 12.80
CA GLU A 58 13.77 7.59 13.39
C GLU A 58 13.46 9.09 13.48
N ASN A 59 12.90 9.50 14.63
CA ASN A 59 12.25 10.81 14.78
C ASN A 59 13.23 12.00 14.89
N ASP A 60 14.52 11.76 15.13
CA ASP A 60 15.44 12.82 15.57
C ASP A 60 15.98 13.72 14.44
N LEU A 61 15.83 13.32 13.17
CA LEU A 61 16.42 14.05 12.02
C LEU A 61 15.45 14.33 10.86
N TYR A 62 14.27 13.69 10.81
CA TYR A 62 13.40 13.67 9.63
C TYR A 62 11.90 13.87 9.95
N GLU A 63 11.57 14.43 11.12
CA GLU A 63 10.17 14.61 11.56
C GLU A 63 9.35 15.48 10.59
N ASP A 64 9.97 16.50 9.99
CA ASP A 64 9.35 17.42 9.03
C ASP A 64 8.95 16.74 7.69
N GLU A 65 9.47 15.54 7.42
CA GLU A 65 9.18 14.80 6.18
C GLU A 65 7.98 13.85 6.33
N LYS A 66 7.44 13.70 7.54
CA LYS A 66 6.24 12.89 7.79
C LYS A 66 5.01 13.56 7.19
N TYR A 67 4.15 12.78 6.55
CA TYR A 67 2.87 13.29 6.08
C TYR A 67 1.78 12.23 6.08
N CYS A 68 0.55 12.70 6.23
CA CYS A 68 -0.65 11.96 5.89
C CYS A 68 -1.56 12.92 5.14
N LYS A 69 -1.98 12.55 3.93
CA LYS A 69 -2.83 13.40 3.10
C LYS A 69 -3.83 12.55 2.31
N ASN A 70 -5.00 13.13 2.07
CA ASN A 70 -5.93 12.57 1.10
C ASN A 70 -5.38 12.73 -0.32
N ILE A 71 -5.63 11.72 -1.15
CA ILE A 71 -5.27 11.70 -2.56
C ILE A 71 -6.53 11.44 -3.39
N SER A 72 -6.43 11.67 -4.69
CA SER A 72 -7.49 11.29 -5.61
C SER A 72 -7.57 9.78 -5.79
N GLU A 73 -8.73 9.28 -6.22
CA GLU A 73 -8.90 7.89 -6.63
C GLU A 73 -7.94 7.50 -7.76
N GLU A 74 -7.70 8.41 -8.71
CA GLU A 74 -6.74 8.21 -9.80
C GLU A 74 -5.31 7.98 -9.26
N GLU A 75 -4.89 8.73 -8.24
CA GLU A 75 -3.59 8.54 -7.59
C GLU A 75 -3.51 7.20 -6.86
N LEU A 76 -4.55 6.80 -6.13
CA LEU A 76 -4.61 5.48 -5.49
C LEU A 76 -4.48 4.34 -6.51
N LEU A 77 -5.23 4.43 -7.62
CA LEU A 77 -5.14 3.44 -8.70
C LEU A 77 -3.74 3.39 -9.30
N LYS A 78 -3.09 4.55 -9.54
CA LYS A 78 -1.70 4.61 -10.00
C LYS A 78 -0.73 3.93 -9.03
N GLN A 79 -0.89 4.13 -7.73
CA GLN A 79 -0.07 3.46 -6.71
C GLN A 79 -0.25 1.93 -6.78
N ILE A 80 -1.50 1.45 -6.86
CA ILE A 80 -1.80 0.01 -6.98
C ILE A 80 -1.20 -0.58 -8.26
N PHE A 81 -1.37 0.07 -9.41
CA PHE A 81 -0.76 -0.39 -10.66
C PHE A 81 0.78 -0.40 -10.60
N GLY A 82 1.39 0.57 -9.92
CA GLY A 82 2.82 0.60 -9.67
C GLY A 82 3.30 -0.62 -8.87
N ILE A 83 2.59 -0.98 -7.80
CA ILE A 83 2.88 -2.17 -7.00
C ILE A 83 2.71 -3.46 -7.80
N ILE A 84 1.64 -3.58 -8.60
CA ILE A 84 1.42 -4.73 -9.49
C ILE A 84 2.60 -4.89 -10.46
N SER A 85 3.10 -3.78 -11.03
CA SER A 85 4.25 -3.81 -11.94
C SER A 85 5.53 -4.33 -11.25
N ILE A 86 5.76 -3.91 -10.01
CA ILE A 86 6.87 -4.39 -9.18
C ILE A 86 6.73 -5.91 -8.95
N PHE A 87 5.56 -6.38 -8.53
CA PHE A 87 5.31 -7.80 -8.28
C PHE A 87 5.39 -8.66 -9.54
N LYS A 88 4.93 -8.13 -10.67
CA LYS A 88 5.08 -8.79 -11.99
C LYS A 88 6.56 -8.99 -12.35
N SER A 89 7.38 -7.97 -12.12
CA SER A 89 8.83 -8.03 -12.39
C SER A 89 9.57 -9.00 -11.46
N ASN A 90 8.97 -9.33 -10.31
CA ASN A 90 9.52 -10.26 -9.31
C ASN A 90 8.84 -11.66 -9.32
N GLY A 91 7.93 -11.93 -10.26
CA GLY A 91 7.27 -13.24 -10.38
C GLY A 91 6.26 -13.57 -9.27
N LEU A 92 5.73 -12.56 -8.56
CA LEU A 92 4.83 -12.73 -7.42
C LEU A 92 3.36 -12.79 -7.86
N SER A 93 2.99 -13.83 -8.61
CA SER A 93 1.65 -13.96 -9.22
C SER A 93 0.49 -13.95 -8.22
N ASP A 94 0.64 -14.56 -7.05
CA ASP A 94 -0.42 -14.58 -6.03
C ASP A 94 -0.71 -13.18 -5.47
N TRP A 95 0.33 -12.36 -5.32
CA TRP A 95 0.19 -10.97 -4.91
C TRP A 95 -0.51 -10.15 -5.99
N ILE A 96 -0.13 -10.34 -7.25
CA ILE A 96 -0.80 -9.67 -8.38
C ILE A 96 -2.29 -9.99 -8.39
N ASN A 97 -2.66 -11.27 -8.31
CA ASN A 97 -4.06 -11.70 -8.30
C ASN A 97 -4.85 -11.03 -7.17
N PHE A 98 -4.27 -10.94 -5.97
CA PHE A 98 -4.91 -10.27 -4.84
C PHE A 98 -5.17 -8.78 -5.10
N TYR A 99 -4.21 -8.06 -5.69
CA TYR A 99 -4.41 -6.66 -6.06
C TYR A 99 -5.42 -6.49 -7.22
N MET A 100 -5.49 -7.43 -8.15
CA MET A 100 -6.53 -7.41 -9.21
C MET A 100 -7.93 -7.60 -8.62
N GLU A 101 -8.09 -8.46 -7.60
CA GLU A 101 -9.36 -8.58 -6.86
C GLU A 101 -9.74 -7.29 -6.14
N ILE A 102 -8.78 -6.61 -5.52
CA ILE A 102 -9.00 -5.29 -4.90
C ILE A 102 -9.45 -4.27 -5.95
N LEU A 103 -8.76 -4.20 -7.10
CA LEU A 103 -9.13 -3.30 -8.19
C LEU A 103 -10.56 -3.53 -8.69
N GLY A 104 -10.98 -4.80 -8.81
CA GLY A 104 -12.35 -5.13 -9.21
C GLY A 104 -13.42 -4.63 -8.23
N ARG A 105 -13.07 -4.44 -6.95
CA ARG A 105 -13.96 -3.87 -5.93
C ARG A 105 -13.95 -2.35 -5.93
N LEU A 106 -12.77 -1.74 -6.09
CA LEU A 106 -12.60 -0.28 -6.08
C LEU A 106 -13.15 0.36 -7.37
N ALA A 107 -12.91 -0.28 -8.50
CA ALA A 107 -13.24 0.23 -9.82
C ALA A 107 -13.83 -0.90 -10.70
N PRO A 108 -15.11 -1.24 -10.50
CA PRO A 108 -15.76 -2.39 -11.17
C PRO A 108 -15.85 -2.29 -12.71
N GLY A 109 -15.36 -1.20 -13.32
CA GLY A 109 -15.29 -0.99 -14.77
C GLY A 109 -13.90 -1.12 -15.41
N LEU A 110 -12.84 -1.38 -14.63
CA LEU A 110 -11.50 -1.61 -15.18
C LEU A 110 -11.32 -3.09 -15.58
N PRO A 111 -10.72 -3.40 -16.74
CA PRO A 111 -10.44 -4.78 -17.11
C PRO A 111 -9.43 -5.38 -16.13
N GLY A 112 -9.81 -6.50 -15.52
CA GLY A 112 -8.92 -7.36 -14.72
C GLY A 112 -7.96 -8.17 -15.58
#